data_AF-A0A8S0FKU4-F1
#
_entry.id   AF-A0A8S0FKU4-F1
#
_cell.length_a   1.000
_cell.length_b   1.000
_cell.length_c   1.000
_cell.angle_alpha   90.00
_cell.angle_beta   90.00
_cell.angle_gamma   90.00
#
_symmetry.space_group_name_H-M   'P 1'
#
loop_
_entity.id
_entity.type
_entity.pdbx_description
1 polymer ?
#
loop_
_entity_poly.entity_id
_entity_poly.type
_entity_poly.pdbx_seq_one_letter_code
_entity_poly.pdbx_strand_id
1 'polypeptide(L)'
;MAADALKGMDVLEFGGIEPNPAYETLMNAVKLVREQKVTFLLAVGGGSVLDGTKFIAAAANYPENIDPWHILQTGGKEIKSAIPMGCVLTLPATGSESNAGAVISRKTTGDKQAFHSAHVQPVFAVLDPVYTYTLPSRQVANGVVDAFVHTVEQYVTKPVDAKIFRTVSQKAFC
;
A
#
# COMPACT_ATOMS: atom_id res chain seq x y z
N MET A 1 10.80 9.99 16.81
CA MET A 1 10.60 9.04 15.67
C MET A 1 9.41 9.52 14.85
N ALA A 2 9.49 9.59 13.52
CA ALA A 2 8.50 10.09 12.55
C ALA A 2 7.72 11.38 12.92
N ALA A 3 6.86 11.37 13.94
CA ALA A 3 6.16 12.53 14.49
C ALA A 3 7.11 13.70 14.85
N ASP A 4 8.31 13.41 15.38
CA ASP A 4 9.31 14.45 15.65
C ASP A 4 9.82 15.15 14.38
N ALA A 5 9.85 14.45 13.25
CA ALA A 5 10.28 14.99 11.97
C ALA A 5 9.19 15.83 11.30
N LEU A 6 7.95 15.74 11.78
CA LEU A 6 6.78 16.50 11.31
C LEU A 6 6.44 17.67 12.25
N LYS A 7 7.33 18.05 13.17
CA LYS A 7 7.12 19.18 14.07
C LYS A 7 6.86 20.47 13.29
N GLY A 8 5.77 21.16 13.64
CA GLY A 8 5.33 22.39 12.97
C GLY A 8 4.31 22.15 11.84
N MET A 9 3.92 20.90 11.59
CA MET A 9 2.79 20.55 10.72
C MET A 9 1.57 20.15 11.55
N ASP A 10 0.37 20.33 10.99
CA ASP A 10 -0.86 19.80 11.57
C ASP A 10 -0.94 18.29 11.28
N VAL A 11 -0.69 17.47 12.30
CA VAL A 11 -0.62 16.01 12.19
C VAL A 11 -1.86 15.39 12.83
N LEU A 12 -2.51 14.50 12.09
CA LEU A 12 -3.58 13.63 12.58
C LEU A 12 -3.13 12.18 12.50
N GLU A 13 -3.44 11.40 13.53
CA GLU A 13 -3.11 9.98 13.59
C GLU A 13 -4.36 9.13 13.41
N PHE A 14 -4.26 8.11 12.55
CA PHE A 14 -5.28 7.08 12.41
C PHE A 14 -4.61 5.71 12.52
N GLY A 15 -4.99 4.96 13.55
CA GLY A 15 -4.49 3.62 13.81
C GLY A 15 -5.56 2.54 13.60
N GLY A 16 -5.14 1.28 13.69
CA GLY A 16 -6.07 0.13 13.68
C GLY A 16 -6.33 -0.50 12.31
N ILE A 17 -5.56 -0.14 11.28
CA ILE A 17 -5.61 -0.83 9.98
C ILE A 17 -5.15 -2.28 10.17
N GLU A 18 -6.02 -3.23 9.84
CA GLU A 18 -5.77 -4.65 10.03
C GLU A 18 -4.78 -5.22 8.98
N PRO A 19 -4.16 -6.39 9.25
CA PRO A 19 -3.31 -7.06 8.27
C PRO A 19 -4.00 -7.37 6.94
N ASN A 20 -5.31 -7.59 6.94
CA ASN A 20 -6.14 -7.55 5.74
C ASN A 20 -7.01 -6.28 5.84
N PRO A 21 -6.65 -5.20 5.12
CA PRO A 21 -7.27 -3.90 5.33
C PRO A 21 -8.76 -3.99 5.02
N ALA A 22 -9.58 -3.72 6.05
CA ALA A 22 -11.02 -3.87 5.98
C ALA A 22 -11.70 -2.56 5.56
N TYR A 23 -12.55 -2.63 4.55
CA TYR A 23 -13.31 -1.49 4.02
C TYR A 23 -13.99 -0.69 5.13
N GLU A 24 -14.61 -1.37 6.09
CA GLU A 24 -15.34 -0.73 7.20
C GLU A 24 -14.42 0.12 8.08
N THR A 25 -13.20 -0.36 8.36
CA THR A 25 -12.19 0.37 9.13
C THR A 25 -11.66 1.56 8.33
N LEU A 26 -11.40 1.37 7.04
CA LEU A 26 -10.89 2.43 6.16
C LEU A 26 -11.89 3.56 5.95
N MET A 27 -13.19 3.27 5.92
CA MET A 27 -14.23 4.29 5.78
C MET A 27 -14.25 5.28 6.96
N ASN A 28 -13.83 4.86 8.16
CA ASN A 28 -13.67 5.78 9.30
C ASN A 28 -12.54 6.79 9.02
N ALA A 29 -11.43 6.35 8.42
CA ALA A 29 -10.34 7.24 8.01
C ALA A 29 -10.76 8.15 6.87
N VAL A 30 -11.50 7.66 5.87
CA VAL A 30 -12.04 8.47 4.77
C VAL A 30 -12.90 9.62 5.30
N LYS A 31 -13.77 9.33 6.27
CA LYS A 31 -14.60 10.34 6.93
C LYS A 31 -13.73 11.41 7.61
N LEU A 32 -12.76 10.98 8.41
CA LEU A 32 -11.83 11.88 9.12
C LEU A 32 -11.05 12.77 8.14
N VAL A 33 -10.54 12.18 7.05
CA VAL A 33 -9.78 12.88 6.01
C VAL A 33 -10.61 13.98 5.35
N ARG A 34 -11.88 13.71 5.05
CA ARG A 34 -12.80 14.70 4.47
C ARG A 34 -13.16 15.81 5.45
N GLU A 35 -13.51 15.45 6.68
CA GLU A 35 -13.90 16.41 7.74
C GLU A 35 -12.76 17.37 8.08
N GLN A 36 -11.55 16.85 8.20
CA GLN A 36 -10.36 17.62 8.57
C GLN A 36 -9.62 18.20 7.36
N LYS A 37 -10.12 17.97 6.14
CA LYS A 37 -9.53 18.45 4.88
C LYS A 37 -8.05 18.10 4.74
N VAL A 38 -7.71 16.85 5.07
CA VAL A 38 -6.33 16.34 4.99
C VAL A 38 -5.84 16.43 3.55
N THR A 39 -4.63 16.95 3.36
CA THR A 39 -4.04 17.20 2.04
C THR A 39 -2.91 16.24 1.68
N PHE A 40 -2.43 15.45 2.65
CA PHE A 40 -1.36 14.48 2.45
C PHE A 40 -1.53 13.29 3.38
N LEU A 41 -1.25 12.07 2.89
CA LEU A 41 -1.31 10.84 3.68
C LEU A 41 0.08 10.23 3.84
N LEU A 42 0.44 9.82 5.06
CA LEU A 42 1.70 9.14 5.34
C LEU A 42 1.45 7.76 5.92
N ALA A 43 1.69 6.71 5.12
CA ALA A 43 1.57 5.33 5.57
C ALA A 43 2.83 4.91 6.32
N VAL A 44 2.73 4.66 7.63
CA VAL A 44 3.85 4.14 8.45
C VAL A 44 3.53 2.69 8.82
N GLY A 45 4.22 1.73 8.21
CA GLY A 45 3.91 0.32 8.43
C GLY A 45 4.42 -0.61 7.32
N GLY A 46 3.66 -1.68 7.05
CA GLY A 46 3.90 -2.61 5.95
C GLY A 46 2.87 -2.50 4.81
N GLY A 47 2.86 -3.49 3.93
CA GLY A 47 1.99 -3.52 2.73
C GLY A 47 0.50 -3.32 3.03
N SER A 48 -0.03 -3.91 4.10
CA SER A 48 -1.45 -3.76 4.49
C SER A 48 -1.83 -2.32 4.81
N VAL A 49 -0.93 -1.59 5.49
CA VAL A 49 -1.14 -0.17 5.84
C VAL A 49 -1.08 0.68 4.58
N LEU A 50 -0.13 0.40 3.68
CA LEU A 50 -0.06 1.08 2.37
C LEU A 50 -1.32 0.85 1.54
N ASP A 51 -1.77 -0.40 1.40
CA ASP A 51 -2.95 -0.75 0.61
C ASP A 51 -4.20 -0.05 1.15
N GLY A 52 -4.38 -0.07 2.47
CA GLY A 52 -5.44 0.70 3.12
C GLY A 52 -5.34 2.20 2.85
N THR A 53 -4.13 2.76 2.94
CA THR A 53 -3.89 4.20 2.71
C THR A 53 -4.15 4.60 1.26
N LYS A 54 -3.80 3.76 0.28
CA LYS A 54 -4.10 3.96 -1.14
C LYS A 54 -5.61 4.02 -1.38
N PHE A 55 -6.36 3.14 -0.73
CA PHE A 55 -7.82 3.18 -0.80
C PHE A 55 -8.36 4.47 -0.16
N ILE A 56 -7.88 4.85 1.02
CA ILE A 56 -8.30 6.11 1.68
C ILE A 56 -8.02 7.31 0.76
N ALA A 57 -6.85 7.36 0.14
CA ALA A 57 -6.44 8.42 -0.78
C ALA A 57 -7.41 8.58 -1.97
N ALA A 58 -7.79 7.47 -2.60
CA ALA A 58 -8.73 7.48 -3.72
C ALA A 58 -10.17 7.75 -3.26
N ALA A 59 -10.61 7.09 -2.18
CA ALA A 59 -11.96 7.20 -1.65
C ALA A 59 -12.27 8.62 -1.14
N ALA A 60 -11.29 9.31 -0.56
CA ALA A 60 -11.46 10.69 -0.10
C ALA A 60 -11.91 11.64 -1.21
N ASN A 61 -11.35 11.49 -2.43
CA ASN A 61 -11.69 12.29 -3.60
C ASN A 61 -12.81 11.68 -4.48
N TYR A 62 -13.36 10.54 -4.09
CA TYR A 62 -14.42 9.87 -4.83
C TYR A 62 -15.78 10.56 -4.56
N PRO A 63 -16.71 10.61 -5.53
CA PRO A 63 -18.00 11.28 -5.35
C PRO A 63 -18.77 10.76 -4.13
N GLU A 64 -19.25 11.66 -3.27
CA GLU A 64 -19.88 11.27 -1.99
C GLU A 64 -21.22 10.55 -2.14
N ASN A 65 -21.87 10.71 -3.30
CA ASN A 65 -23.11 10.04 -3.64
C ASN A 65 -22.92 8.58 -4.10
N ILE A 66 -21.68 8.09 -4.18
CA ILE A 66 -21.34 6.73 -4.61
C ILE A 66 -20.66 6.00 -3.44
N ASP A 67 -21.06 4.75 -3.17
CA ASP A 67 -20.34 3.88 -2.21
C ASP A 67 -18.89 3.70 -2.72
N PRO A 68 -17.86 4.09 -1.94
CA PRO A 68 -16.47 3.93 -2.35
C PRO A 68 -16.03 2.49 -2.64
N TRP A 69 -16.82 1.48 -2.23
CA TRP A 69 -16.62 0.10 -2.69
C TRP A 69 -16.70 -0.04 -4.22
N HIS A 70 -17.33 0.91 -4.91
CA HIS A 70 -17.33 1.01 -6.37
C HIS A 70 -15.93 1.09 -6.98
N ILE A 71 -14.95 1.63 -6.26
CA ILE A 71 -13.54 1.63 -6.66
C ILE A 71 -13.06 0.19 -6.88
N LEU A 72 -13.42 -0.72 -5.97
CA LEU A 72 -13.04 -2.13 -6.04
C LEU A 72 -13.81 -2.83 -7.17
N GLN A 73 -15.12 -2.58 -7.28
CA GLN A 73 -15.97 -3.18 -8.32
C GLN A 73 -15.52 -2.85 -9.74
N THR A 74 -14.96 -1.65 -9.95
CA THR A 74 -14.44 -1.19 -11.26
C THR A 74 -12.95 -1.48 -11.45
N GLY A 75 -12.29 -2.06 -10.44
CA GLY A 75 -10.84 -2.27 -10.42
C GLY A 75 -10.03 -0.96 -10.43
N GLY A 76 -10.62 0.16 -10.02
CA GLY A 76 -9.97 1.47 -9.92
C GLY A 76 -9.97 2.32 -11.19
N LYS A 77 -10.62 1.85 -12.26
CA LYS A 77 -10.64 2.51 -13.59
C LYS A 77 -11.29 3.89 -13.58
N GLU A 78 -12.18 4.15 -12.63
CA GLU A 78 -12.93 5.41 -12.53
C GLU A 78 -12.34 6.40 -11.53
N ILE A 79 -11.19 6.08 -10.93
CA ILE A 79 -10.45 7.03 -10.09
C ILE A 79 -9.89 8.13 -10.98
N LYS A 80 -10.28 9.38 -10.71
CA LYS A 80 -9.82 10.58 -11.44
C LYS A 80 -8.76 11.38 -10.70
N SER A 81 -8.69 11.21 -9.39
CA SER A 81 -7.69 11.83 -8.51
C SER A 81 -7.64 11.08 -7.18
N ALA A 82 -6.56 11.26 -6.43
CA ALA A 82 -6.40 10.78 -5.07
C ALA A 82 -5.58 11.80 -4.29
N ILE A 83 -5.68 11.78 -2.96
CA ILE A 83 -4.81 12.57 -2.09
C ILE A 83 -3.37 12.05 -2.23
N PRO A 84 -2.37 12.92 -2.44
CA PRO A 84 -0.97 12.49 -2.48
C PRO A 84 -0.57 11.74 -1.22
N MET A 85 0.16 10.64 -1.39
CA MET A 85 0.61 9.84 -0.26
C MET A 85 2.09 9.49 -0.36
N GLY A 86 2.72 9.33 0.80
CA GLY A 86 4.05 8.75 0.96
C GLY A 86 4.01 7.58 1.92
N CYS A 87 5.12 6.86 2.02
CA CYS A 87 5.24 5.77 3.00
C CYS A 87 6.59 5.72 3.70
N VAL A 88 6.57 5.18 4.91
CA VAL A 88 7.74 4.80 5.70
C VAL A 88 7.58 3.30 6.02
N LEU A 89 8.43 2.48 5.40
CA LEU A 89 8.34 1.04 5.59
C LEU A 89 9.01 0.61 6.89
N THR A 90 8.27 -0.16 7.69
CA THR A 90 8.75 -0.79 8.93
C THR A 90 8.76 -2.32 8.84
N LEU A 91 8.17 -2.88 7.78
CA LEU A 91 8.16 -4.30 7.47
C LEU A 91 8.84 -4.54 6.12
N PRO A 92 9.37 -5.75 5.86
CA PRO A 92 9.99 -6.07 4.58
C PRO A 92 9.01 -5.80 3.44
N ALA A 93 9.53 -5.16 2.39
CA ALA A 93 8.75 -4.66 1.27
C ALA A 93 7.95 -5.78 0.57
N THR A 94 6.67 -5.52 0.33
CA THR A 94 5.77 -6.39 -0.46
C THR A 94 5.65 -5.89 -1.91
N GLY A 95 6.37 -4.82 -2.28
CA GLY A 95 6.25 -4.14 -3.57
C GLY A 95 5.14 -3.09 -3.63
N SER A 96 4.30 -2.97 -2.58
CA SER A 96 3.22 -1.97 -2.53
C SER A 96 3.77 -0.53 -2.48
N GLU A 97 4.95 -0.33 -1.91
CA GLU A 97 5.63 0.97 -1.85
C GLU A 97 6.06 1.53 -3.20
N SER A 98 6.18 0.66 -4.21
CA SER A 98 6.64 1.02 -5.55
C SER A 98 5.59 0.78 -6.62
N ASN A 99 4.36 0.38 -6.25
CA ASN A 99 3.27 0.11 -7.20
C ASN A 99 2.00 0.95 -6.93
N ALA A 100 1.10 0.92 -7.92
CA ALA A 100 -0.17 1.63 -7.94
C ALA A 100 -1.39 0.72 -7.63
N GLY A 101 -1.15 -0.48 -7.10
CA GLY A 101 -2.18 -1.45 -6.74
C GLY A 101 -2.45 -1.50 -5.24
N ALA A 102 -3.65 -1.92 -4.85
CA ALA A 102 -3.98 -2.24 -3.46
C ALA A 102 -5.09 -3.31 -3.40
N VAL A 103 -5.08 -4.11 -2.33
CA VAL A 103 -6.05 -5.18 -2.09
C VAL A 103 -6.84 -4.91 -0.81
N ILE A 104 -8.16 -4.78 -0.93
CA ILE A 104 -9.06 -4.44 0.18
C ILE A 104 -10.07 -5.56 0.40
N SER A 105 -10.40 -5.83 1.66
CA SER A 105 -11.42 -6.80 2.05
C SER A 105 -12.68 -6.10 2.57
N ARG A 106 -13.87 -6.65 2.30
CA ARG A 106 -15.15 -6.18 2.87
C ARG A 106 -15.70 -7.27 3.78
N LYS A 107 -15.77 -7.01 5.09
CA LYS A 107 -16.15 -8.04 6.08
C LYS A 107 -17.60 -8.44 5.93
N THR A 108 -18.48 -7.51 5.57
CA THR A 108 -19.92 -7.80 5.46
C THR A 108 -20.27 -8.79 4.35
N THR A 109 -19.52 -8.78 3.24
CA THR A 109 -19.76 -9.69 2.09
C THR A 109 -18.76 -10.83 2.01
N GLY A 110 -17.65 -10.74 2.76
CA GLY A 110 -16.54 -11.68 2.66
C GLY A 110 -15.69 -11.49 1.40
N ASP A 111 -15.89 -10.39 0.67
CA ASP A 111 -15.15 -10.11 -0.56
C ASP A 111 -13.72 -9.66 -0.29
N LYS A 112 -12.82 -10.02 -1.19
CA LYS A 112 -11.45 -9.49 -1.27
C LYS A 112 -11.16 -9.13 -2.72
N GLN A 113 -11.00 -7.84 -3.00
CA GLN A 113 -10.81 -7.33 -4.35
C GLN A 113 -9.61 -6.40 -4.42
N ALA A 114 -9.02 -6.34 -5.61
CA ALA A 114 -7.89 -5.48 -5.92
C ALA A 114 -8.35 -4.32 -6.81
N PHE A 115 -7.72 -3.16 -6.64
CA PHE A 115 -7.84 -2.06 -7.60
C PHE A 115 -6.45 -1.54 -7.97
N HIS A 116 -6.38 -0.87 -9.12
CA HIS A 116 -5.16 -0.25 -9.59
C HIS A 116 -5.45 1.14 -10.16
N SER A 117 -4.65 2.13 -9.78
CA SER A 117 -4.74 3.47 -10.36
C SER A 117 -3.41 4.21 -10.23
N ALA A 118 -2.97 4.84 -11.32
CA ALA A 118 -1.76 5.67 -11.30
C ALA A 118 -1.85 6.81 -10.27
N HIS A 119 -3.06 7.24 -9.91
CA HIS A 119 -3.28 8.30 -8.92
C HIS A 119 -2.91 7.90 -7.48
N VAL A 120 -2.88 6.60 -7.17
CA VAL A 120 -2.52 6.10 -5.81
C VAL A 120 -1.09 5.61 -5.71
N GLN A 121 -0.26 5.86 -6.72
CA GLN A 121 1.17 5.59 -6.65
C GLN A 121 1.79 6.47 -5.53
N PRO A 122 2.53 5.88 -4.57
CA PRO A 122 3.22 6.68 -3.55
C PRO A 122 4.21 7.66 -4.19
N VAL A 123 4.21 8.91 -3.70
CA VAL A 123 5.14 9.96 -4.16
C VAL A 123 6.57 9.65 -3.71
N PHE A 124 6.71 9.08 -2.52
CA PHE A 124 7.98 8.62 -1.99
C PHE A 124 7.80 7.39 -1.09
N ALA A 125 8.89 6.64 -0.96
CA ALA A 125 9.02 5.56 -0.01
C ALA A 125 10.32 5.72 0.78
N VAL A 126 10.23 5.76 2.11
CA VAL A 126 11.38 5.76 3.01
C VAL A 126 11.64 4.32 3.42
N LEU A 127 12.79 3.81 3.01
CA LEU A 127 13.28 2.47 3.36
C LEU A 127 14.51 2.62 4.24
N ASP A 128 14.33 2.46 5.55
CA ASP A 128 15.43 2.43 6.51
C ASP A 128 15.60 1.00 7.05
N PRO A 129 16.71 0.31 6.73
CA PRO A 129 16.98 -1.03 7.22
C PRO A 129 16.96 -1.15 8.75
N VAL A 130 17.26 -0.08 9.49
CA VAL A 130 17.28 -0.09 10.96
C VAL A 130 15.89 -0.40 11.53
N TYR A 131 14.82 0.02 10.85
CA TYR A 131 13.45 -0.28 11.29
C TYR A 131 13.11 -1.77 11.19
N THR A 132 13.87 -2.55 10.43
CA THR A 132 13.67 -4.00 10.31
C THR A 132 14.33 -4.78 11.45
N TYR A 133 15.21 -4.17 12.25
CA TYR A 133 15.99 -4.88 13.27
C TYR A 133 15.14 -5.38 14.44
N THR A 134 14.00 -4.74 14.68
CA THR A 134 13.07 -5.12 15.75
C THR A 134 12.07 -6.20 15.32
N LEU A 135 12.15 -6.70 14.08
CA LEU A 135 11.20 -7.68 13.58
C LEU A 135 11.46 -9.09 14.15
N PRO A 136 10.40 -9.84 14.49
CA PRO A 136 10.54 -11.25 14.82
C PRO A 136 11.16 -12.04 13.66
N SER A 137 12.02 -13.01 13.97
CA SER A 137 12.70 -13.83 12.95
C SER A 137 11.74 -14.49 11.96
N ARG A 138 10.52 -14.82 12.39
CA ARG A 138 9.47 -15.35 11.51
C ARG A 138 9.04 -14.37 10.42
N GLN A 139 8.91 -13.08 10.75
CA GLN A 139 8.53 -12.06 9.77
C GLN A 139 9.66 -11.77 8.80
N VAL A 140 10.91 -11.78 9.28
CA VAL A 140 12.10 -11.68 8.42
C VAL A 140 12.15 -12.85 7.43
N ALA A 141 12.00 -14.08 7.92
CA ALA A 141 11.99 -15.28 7.08
C ALA A 141 10.86 -15.23 6.04
N ASN A 142 9.64 -14.85 6.44
CA ASN A 142 8.53 -14.70 5.52
C ASN A 142 8.81 -13.65 4.43
N GLY A 143 9.39 -12.50 4.80
CA GLY A 143 9.73 -11.45 3.82
C GLY A 143 10.77 -11.90 2.80
N VAL A 144 11.78 -12.66 3.23
CA VAL A 144 12.79 -13.23 2.31
C VAL A 144 12.14 -14.23 1.34
N VAL A 145 11.28 -15.11 1.84
CA VAL A 145 10.56 -16.09 1.01
C VAL A 145 9.63 -15.38 0.02
N ASP A 146 8.91 -14.35 0.45
CA ASP A 146 7.99 -13.59 -0.39
C ASP A 146 8.72 -12.90 -1.56
N ALA A 147 9.82 -12.20 -1.27
CA ALA A 147 10.66 -11.57 -2.29
C ALA A 147 11.18 -12.59 -3.31
N PHE A 148 11.62 -13.76 -2.83
CA PHE A 148 12.10 -14.86 -3.67
C PHE A 148 11.00 -15.39 -4.58
N VAL A 149 9.84 -15.73 -4.03
CA VAL A 149 8.71 -16.26 -4.79
C VAL A 149 8.26 -15.26 -5.84
N HIS A 150 8.07 -13.98 -5.50
CA HIS A 150 7.67 -12.95 -6.47
C HIS A 150 8.67 -12.82 -7.64
N THR A 151 9.97 -12.90 -7.37
CA THR A 151 10.97 -12.83 -8.46
C THR A 151 10.95 -14.08 -9.33
N VAL A 152 10.80 -15.26 -8.70
CA VAL A 152 10.73 -16.53 -9.42
C VAL A 152 9.46 -16.62 -10.26
N GLU A 153 8.31 -16.16 -9.78
CA GLU A 153 7.05 -16.16 -10.53
C GLU A 153 7.13 -15.30 -11.80
N GLN A 154 7.89 -14.20 -11.77
CA GLN A 154 8.10 -13.38 -12.96
C GLN A 154 9.21 -13.96 -13.87
N TYR A 155 10.18 -14.68 -13.31
CA TYR A 155 11.30 -15.28 -14.04
C TYR A 155 10.96 -16.61 -14.71
N VAL A 156 10.32 -17.53 -13.99
CA VAL A 156 9.98 -18.89 -14.44
C VAL A 156 8.61 -18.85 -15.13
N THR A 157 8.57 -18.16 -16.27
CA THR A 157 7.39 -18.07 -17.13
C THR A 157 7.66 -18.73 -18.48
N LYS A 158 7.06 -18.23 -19.56
CA LYS A 158 7.36 -18.71 -20.90
C LYS A 158 8.77 -18.24 -21.32
N PRO A 159 9.52 -19.04 -22.09
CA PRO A 159 10.81 -18.61 -22.59
C PRO A 159 10.63 -17.41 -23.53
N VAL A 160 11.23 -16.28 -23.15
CA VAL A 160 11.26 -15.02 -23.92
C VAL A 160 12.70 -14.51 -23.93
N ASP A 161 13.15 -13.89 -25.03
CA ASP A 161 14.50 -13.30 -25.15
C ASP A 161 14.61 -11.96 -24.39
N ALA A 162 14.38 -11.99 -23.07
CA ALA A 162 14.41 -10.84 -22.18
C ALA A 162 15.72 -10.81 -21.36
N LYS A 163 16.85 -10.55 -22.03
CA LYS A 163 18.21 -10.65 -21.43
C LYS A 163 18.43 -9.75 -20.21
N ILE A 164 17.91 -8.52 -20.23
CA ILE A 164 18.01 -7.58 -19.10
C ILE A 164 17.25 -8.13 -17.90
N PHE A 165 15.98 -8.50 -18.11
CA PHE A 165 15.12 -9.04 -17.07
C PHE A 165 15.72 -10.28 -16.41
N ARG A 166 16.20 -11.24 -17.21
CA ARG A 166 16.91 -12.43 -16.73
C ARG A 166 18.09 -12.09 -15.82
N THR A 167 18.90 -11.11 -16.21
CA THR A 167 20.10 -10.72 -15.45
C THR A 167 19.73 -10.08 -14.11
N VAL A 168 18.72 -9.21 -14.09
CA VAL A 168 18.24 -8.55 -12.87
C VAL A 168 17.63 -9.56 -11.90
N SER A 169 16.77 -10.46 -12.38
CA SER A 169 16.14 -11.49 -11.55
C SER A 169 17.15 -12.45 -10.91
N GLN A 170 18.21 -12.83 -11.65
CA GLN A 170 19.28 -13.68 -11.11
C GLN A 170 20.10 -12.99 -10.03
N LYS A 171 20.38 -11.69 -10.19
CA LYS A 171 21.17 -10.90 -9.23
C LYS A 171 20.39 -10.49 -7.98
N ALA A 172 19.07 -10.59 -7.97
CA ALA A 172 18.26 -10.22 -6.80
C ALA A 172 18.53 -11.09 -5.56
N PHE A 173 19.13 -12.28 -5.71
CA PHE A 173 19.41 -13.23 -4.62
C PHE A 173 20.86 -13.74 -4.57
N CYS A 174 21.79 -13.07 -5.28
CA CYS A 174 23.23 -13.33 -5.20
C CYS A 174 23.91 -12.27 -4.36
#